data_AF-R1GGE0-F1
#
_entry.id   AF-R1GGE0-F1
#
_cell.length_a   1.000
_cell.length_b   1.000
_cell.length_c   1.000
_cell.angle_alpha   90.00
_cell.angle_beta   90.00
_cell.angle_gamma   90.00
#
_symmetry.space_group_name_H-M   'P 1'
#
loop_
_entity.id
_entity.type
_entity.pdbx_description
1 polymer ?
#
loop_
_entity_poly.entity_id
_entity_poly.type
_entity_poly.pdbx_seq_one_letter_code
_entity_poly.pdbx_strand_id
1 'polypeptide(L)'
;MWRRVYLLLLLVRLWFALSPSYLHPDENFQGPEVIAGRVFGYPVHLTWEFTSKHPIRSSFPLWICYGIPMAVLRGIGEGIAEEVPPFVVYWTLRVMMFVLSFVLEDWAILELVSPHQRSSASMLVASSYVTWTLQTHTFSNSLETLALIWSLVLIGRILEDKVSTSCLNPIAHG
;
A
#
# COMPACT_ATOMS: atom_id res chain seq x y z
N MET A 1 -11.22 -24.90 -6.93
CA MET A 1 -11.76 -23.87 -7.85
C MET A 1 -11.45 -22.44 -7.37
N TRP A 2 -11.57 -22.14 -6.07
CA TRP A 2 -11.31 -20.79 -5.52
C TRP A 2 -9.97 -20.17 -5.93
N ARG A 3 -8.87 -20.94 -5.98
CA ARG A 3 -7.56 -20.41 -6.40
C ARG A 3 -7.56 -19.85 -7.82
N ARG A 4 -8.29 -20.47 -8.75
CA ARG A 4 -8.41 -19.98 -10.14
C ARG A 4 -9.23 -18.69 -10.20
N VAL A 5 -10.30 -18.62 -9.41
CA VAL A 5 -11.13 -17.41 -9.28
C VAL A 5 -10.31 -16.28 -8.66
N TYR A 6 -9.56 -16.55 -7.59
CA TYR A 6 -8.67 -15.58 -6.99
C TYR A 6 -7.60 -15.08 -7.96
N LEU A 7 -6.96 -15.96 -8.73
CA LEU A 7 -6.00 -15.56 -9.77
C LEU A 7 -6.67 -14.68 -10.85
N LEU A 8 -7.88 -15.01 -11.27
CA LEU A 8 -8.65 -14.15 -12.19
C LEU A 8 -8.92 -12.78 -11.56
N LEU A 9 -9.36 -12.72 -10.30
CA LEU A 9 -9.60 -11.46 -9.57
C LEU A 9 -8.32 -10.65 -9.39
N LEU A 10 -7.17 -11.31 -9.20
CA LEU A 10 -5.87 -10.65 -9.13
C LEU A 10 -5.48 -10.03 -10.47
N LEU A 11 -5.73 -10.73 -11.58
CA LEU A 11 -5.52 -10.17 -12.93
C LEU A 11 -6.47 -8.99 -13.20
N VAL A 12 -7.72 -9.07 -12.74
CA VAL A 12 -8.67 -7.95 -12.80
C VAL A 12 -8.17 -6.76 -11.97
N ARG A 13 -7.67 -7.00 -10.75
CA ARG A 13 -7.06 -5.97 -9.91
C ARG A 13 -5.85 -5.32 -10.59
N LEU A 14 -4.98 -6.14 -11.21
CA LEU A 14 -3.82 -5.66 -11.97
C LEU A 14 -4.27 -4.81 -13.17
N TRP A 15 -5.29 -5.25 -13.90
CA TRP A 15 -5.88 -4.51 -15.00
C TRP A 15 -6.36 -3.14 -14.55
N PHE A 16 -7.11 -3.05 -13.45
CA PHE A 16 -7.56 -1.77 -12.92
C PHE A 16 -6.42 -0.88 -12.44
N ALA A 17 -5.43 -1.46 -11.75
CA ALA A 17 -4.24 -0.72 -11.30
C ALA A 17 -3.45 -0.13 -12.48
N LEU A 18 -3.39 -0.86 -13.61
CA LEU A 18 -2.69 -0.46 -14.84
C LEU A 18 -3.58 0.24 -15.87
N SER A 19 -4.85 0.48 -15.57
CA SER A 19 -5.76 1.20 -16.46
C SER A 19 -5.64 2.70 -16.21
N PRO A 20 -5.65 3.54 -17.27
CA PRO A 20 -5.64 4.99 -17.08
C PRO A 20 -6.99 5.40 -16.46
N SER A 21 -6.97 5.62 -15.16
CA SER A 21 -8.15 5.99 -14.37
C SER A 21 -8.06 7.44 -13.90
N TYR A 22 -9.20 7.98 -13.47
CA TYR A 22 -9.26 9.32 -12.89
C TYR A 22 -8.28 9.44 -11.73
N LEU A 23 -7.41 10.44 -11.80
CA LEU A 23 -6.50 10.79 -10.72
C LEU A 23 -7.18 11.82 -9.83
N HIS A 24 -7.47 11.44 -8.59
CA HIS A 24 -8.13 12.36 -7.66
C HIS A 24 -7.16 13.51 -7.31
N PRO A 25 -7.61 14.78 -7.30
CA PRO A 25 -6.76 15.91 -6.99
C PRO A 25 -6.01 15.74 -5.66
N ASP A 26 -6.71 15.33 -4.60
CA ASP A 26 -6.07 15.10 -3.31
C ASP A 26 -5.04 13.96 -3.32
N GLU A 27 -5.26 12.91 -4.13
CA GLU A 27 -4.29 11.82 -4.29
C GLU A 27 -2.96 12.37 -4.83
N ASN A 28 -3.03 13.23 -5.85
CA ASN A 28 -1.84 13.77 -6.50
C ASN A 28 -1.17 14.90 -5.69
N PHE A 29 -1.93 15.95 -5.36
CA PHE A 29 -1.41 17.19 -4.76
C PHE A 29 -0.93 16.99 -3.31
N GLN A 30 -1.51 16.04 -2.57
CA GLN A 30 -1.13 15.77 -1.18
C GLN A 30 -0.16 14.59 -1.05
N GLY A 31 0.15 13.90 -2.15
CA GLY A 31 0.96 12.68 -2.15
C GLY A 31 2.15 12.77 -3.11
N PRO A 32 2.10 12.11 -4.28
CA PRO A 32 3.23 12.00 -5.20
C PRO A 32 3.83 13.32 -5.66
N GLU A 33 3.01 14.33 -5.94
CA GLU A 33 3.49 15.59 -6.56
C GLU A 33 4.48 16.35 -5.65
N VAL A 34 4.22 16.34 -4.34
CA VAL A 34 5.09 16.97 -3.32
C VAL A 34 6.51 16.42 -3.37
N ILE A 35 6.64 15.14 -3.70
CA ILE A 35 7.90 14.42 -3.77
C ILE A 35 8.50 14.47 -5.17
N ALA A 36 7.67 14.34 -6.21
CA ALA A 36 8.11 14.34 -7.60
C ALA A 36 8.86 15.62 -7.99
N GLY A 37 8.37 16.79 -7.52
CA GLY A 37 9.07 18.07 -7.74
C GLY A 37 10.44 18.12 -7.06
N ARG A 38 10.63 17.42 -5.94
CA ARG A 38 11.91 17.36 -5.20
C ARG A 38 12.88 16.33 -5.80
N VAL A 39 12.37 15.19 -6.26
CA VAL A 39 13.20 14.09 -6.78
C VAL A 39 13.59 14.32 -8.24
N PHE A 40 12.64 14.74 -9.08
CA PHE A 40 12.84 14.86 -10.53
C PHE A 40 12.91 16.32 -11.03
N GLY A 41 12.66 17.31 -10.17
CA GLY A 41 12.66 18.72 -10.59
C GLY A 41 11.49 19.11 -11.49
N TYR A 42 10.42 18.32 -11.52
CA TYR A 42 9.24 18.63 -12.33
C TYR A 42 8.57 19.95 -11.93
N PRO A 43 7.89 20.62 -12.87
CA PRO A 43 7.00 21.74 -12.52
C PRO A 43 5.84 21.21 -11.69
N VAL A 44 5.79 21.59 -10.42
CA VAL A 44 4.77 21.14 -9.46
C VAL A 44 4.07 22.31 -8.79
N HIS A 45 2.82 22.12 -8.41
CA HIS A 45 2.04 23.08 -7.63
C HIS A 45 1.91 22.62 -6.17
N LEU A 46 2.80 23.12 -5.30
CA LEU A 46 2.73 22.83 -3.87
C LEU A 46 1.59 23.62 -3.22
N THR A 47 0.68 22.91 -2.56
CA THR A 47 -0.44 23.51 -1.84
C THR A 47 0.01 24.26 -0.58
N TRP A 48 -0.86 25.12 -0.06
CA TRP A 48 -0.63 25.89 1.18
C TRP A 48 -0.32 25.00 2.40
N GLU A 49 -0.70 23.72 2.36
CA GLU A 49 -0.45 22.74 3.41
C GLU A 49 1.04 22.47 3.63
N PHE A 50 1.87 22.68 2.59
CA PHE A 50 3.32 22.47 2.62
C PHE A 50 4.13 23.76 2.52
N THR A 51 3.53 24.87 2.07
CA THR A 51 4.26 26.13 1.79
C THR A 51 4.08 27.22 2.84
N SER A 52 3.19 27.04 3.83
CA SER A 52 2.98 28.02 4.90
C SER A 52 4.18 28.08 5.86
N LYS A 53 4.29 29.19 6.65
CA LYS A 53 5.36 29.35 7.66
C LYS A 53 5.40 28.22 8.68
N HIS A 54 4.25 27.63 8.97
CA HIS A 54 4.06 26.48 9.85
C HIS A 54 3.17 25.46 9.12
N PRO A 55 3.77 24.59 8.29
CA PRO A 55 3.01 23.65 7.46
C PRO A 55 2.20 22.71 8.35
N ILE A 56 0.93 22.52 8.00
CA ILE A 56 0.01 21.63 8.74
C ILE A 56 0.27 20.15 8.43
N ARG A 57 0.94 19.87 7.30
CA ARG A 57 1.32 18.51 6.90
C ARG A 57 2.83 18.33 6.88
N SER A 58 3.26 17.19 7.43
CA SER A 58 4.64 16.75 7.32
C SER A 58 4.85 16.00 6.00
N SER A 59 5.89 16.36 5.25
CA SER A 59 6.30 15.58 4.06
C SER A 59 7.04 14.29 4.42
N PHE A 60 7.31 14.03 5.71
CA PHE A 60 8.10 12.87 6.13
C PHE A 60 7.47 11.51 5.78
N PRO A 61 6.17 11.24 6.03
CA PRO A 61 5.56 9.98 5.62
C PRO A 61 5.57 9.79 4.10
N LEU A 62 5.39 10.89 3.35
CA LEU A 62 5.43 10.87 1.89
C LEU A 62 6.82 10.48 1.35
N TRP A 63 7.88 10.89 2.02
CA TRP A 63 9.25 10.49 1.66
C TRP A 63 9.46 8.98 1.79
N ILE A 64 8.95 8.37 2.87
CA ILE A 64 9.06 6.92 3.08
C ILE A 64 8.25 6.17 2.01
N CYS A 65 6.99 6.57 1.80
CA CYS A 65 6.07 5.82 0.96
C CYS A 65 6.27 6.07 -0.54
N TYR A 66 6.63 7.29 -0.95
CA TYR A 66 6.74 7.69 -2.35
C TYR A 66 8.15 8.13 -2.74
N GLY A 67 8.89 8.76 -1.84
CA GLY A 67 10.26 9.22 -2.10
C GLY A 67 11.24 8.11 -2.35
N ILE A 68 11.20 7.03 -1.57
CA ILE A 68 12.07 5.86 -1.78
C ILE A 68 11.81 5.23 -3.16
N PRO A 69 10.57 4.87 -3.56
CA PRO A 69 10.28 4.35 -4.90
C PRO A 69 10.73 5.28 -6.03
N MET A 70 10.46 6.59 -5.90
CA MET A 70 10.85 7.57 -6.91
C MET A 70 12.37 7.75 -7.01
N ALA A 71 13.09 7.71 -5.88
CA ALA A 71 14.55 7.79 -5.88
C ALA A 71 15.19 6.56 -6.52
N VAL A 72 14.65 5.36 -6.26
CA VAL A 72 15.08 4.13 -6.94
C VAL A 72 14.81 4.24 -8.45
N LEU A 73 13.61 4.70 -8.84
CA LEU A 73 13.27 4.91 -10.24
C LEU A 73 14.20 5.92 -10.92
N ARG A 74 14.54 7.01 -10.23
CA ARG A 74 15.50 8.00 -10.71
C ARG A 74 16.88 7.38 -10.93
N GLY A 75 17.39 6.64 -9.95
CA GLY A 75 18.71 5.99 -10.08
C GLY A 75 18.79 4.97 -11.21
N ILE A 76 17.69 4.24 -11.48
CA ILE A 76 17.60 3.35 -12.64
C ILE A 76 17.48 4.16 -13.94
N GLY A 77 16.69 5.23 -13.92
CA GLY A 77 16.41 6.09 -15.06
C GLY A 77 17.62 6.86 -15.56
N GLU A 78 18.46 7.38 -14.66
CA GLU A 78 19.70 8.12 -15.00
C GLU A 78 20.68 7.27 -15.83
N GLY A 79 20.58 5.93 -15.79
CA GLY A 79 21.36 5.02 -16.62
C GLY A 79 20.78 4.77 -18.03
N ILE A 80 19.54 5.19 -18.30
CA ILE A 80 18.78 4.82 -19.50
C ILE A 80 18.33 6.07 -20.29
N ALA A 81 17.91 7.13 -19.58
CA ALA A 81 17.37 8.35 -20.16
C ALA A 81 17.82 9.57 -19.35
N GLU A 82 17.92 10.72 -20.02
CA GLU A 82 18.32 12.00 -19.41
C GLU A 82 17.28 12.50 -18.41
N GLU A 83 15.99 12.29 -18.70
CA GLU A 83 14.89 12.62 -17.81
C GLU A 83 13.85 11.49 -17.77
N VAL A 84 13.42 11.13 -16.56
CA VAL A 84 12.26 10.24 -16.39
C VAL A 84 11.01 11.05 -16.67
N PRO A 85 10.06 10.61 -17.50
CA PRO A 85 8.83 11.35 -17.76
C PRO A 85 7.74 11.08 -16.68
N PRO A 86 6.83 12.04 -16.41
CA PRO A 86 5.84 11.90 -15.32
C PRO A 86 4.92 10.69 -15.42
N PHE A 87 4.58 10.24 -16.64
CA PHE A 87 3.72 9.06 -16.83
C PHE A 87 4.41 7.76 -16.37
N VAL A 88 5.75 7.68 -16.42
CA VAL A 88 6.50 6.54 -15.89
C VAL A 88 6.38 6.53 -14.38
N VAL A 89 6.54 7.69 -13.72
CA VAL A 89 6.35 7.82 -12.27
C VAL A 89 4.93 7.40 -11.85
N TYR A 90 3.90 7.84 -12.60
CA TYR A 90 2.52 7.42 -12.37
C TYR A 90 2.39 5.90 -12.39
N TRP A 91 2.84 5.22 -13.45
CA TRP A 91 2.72 3.76 -13.55
C TRP A 91 3.57 3.03 -12.50
N THR A 92 4.75 3.54 -12.18
CA THR A 92 5.60 2.98 -11.12
C THR A 92 4.87 2.98 -9.78
N LEU A 93 4.22 4.09 -9.43
CA LEU A 93 3.45 4.18 -8.19
C LEU A 93 2.21 3.29 -8.21
N ARG A 94 1.53 3.15 -9.36
CA ARG A 94 0.41 2.20 -9.53
C ARG A 94 0.84 0.76 -9.30
N VAL A 95 1.95 0.36 -9.92
CA VAL A 95 2.54 -0.97 -9.73
C VAL A 95 2.94 -1.17 -8.27
N MET A 96 3.53 -0.16 -7.63
CA MET A 96 3.89 -0.22 -6.22
C MET A 96 2.64 -0.44 -5.34
N MET A 97 1.57 0.34 -5.51
CA MET A 97 0.34 0.19 -4.74
C MET A 97 -0.31 -1.18 -4.97
N PHE A 98 -0.31 -1.67 -6.21
CA PHE A 98 -0.75 -3.04 -6.51
C PHE A 98 0.08 -4.09 -5.77
N VAL A 99 1.41 -3.97 -5.78
CA VAL A 99 2.31 -4.91 -5.08
C VAL A 99 2.09 -4.83 -3.58
N LEU A 100 1.92 -3.63 -2.99
CA LEU A 100 1.62 -3.48 -1.58
C LEU A 100 0.27 -4.12 -1.22
N SER A 101 -0.79 -3.90 -2.01
CA SER A 101 -2.07 -4.57 -1.84
C SER A 101 -1.91 -6.09 -1.94
N PHE A 102 -1.30 -6.61 -3.00
CA PHE A 102 -1.15 -8.05 -3.17
C PHE A 102 -0.28 -8.71 -2.08
N VAL A 103 0.86 -8.12 -1.74
CA VAL A 103 1.82 -8.74 -0.81
C VAL A 103 1.44 -8.50 0.64
N LEU A 104 1.03 -7.27 1.00
CA LEU A 104 0.78 -6.92 2.41
C LEU A 104 -0.67 -7.11 2.81
N GLU A 105 -1.64 -6.71 1.98
CA GLU A 105 -3.06 -6.84 2.32
C GLU A 105 -3.50 -8.31 2.26
N ASP A 106 -3.31 -8.97 1.11
CA ASP A 106 -3.80 -10.34 0.94
C ASP A 106 -3.06 -11.31 1.88
N TRP A 107 -1.77 -11.09 2.19
CA TRP A 107 -1.06 -11.89 3.19
C TRP A 107 -1.62 -11.65 4.60
N ALA A 108 -1.84 -10.39 5.00
CA ALA A 108 -2.41 -10.12 6.32
C ALA A 108 -3.79 -10.77 6.50
N ILE A 109 -4.61 -10.87 5.45
CA ILE A 109 -5.88 -11.61 5.48
C ILE A 109 -5.67 -13.10 5.71
N LEU A 110 -4.67 -13.72 5.08
CA LEU A 110 -4.34 -15.13 5.31
C LEU A 110 -3.88 -15.38 6.75
N GLU A 111 -3.20 -14.42 7.35
CA GLU A 111 -2.70 -14.52 8.72
C GLU A 111 -3.82 -14.35 9.75
N LEU A 112 -4.70 -13.36 9.57
CA LEU A 112 -5.79 -13.05 10.50
C LEU A 112 -6.93 -14.07 10.49
N VAL A 113 -7.17 -14.74 9.36
CA VAL A 113 -8.34 -15.59 9.17
C VAL A 113 -7.99 -17.06 9.37
N SER A 114 -8.88 -17.76 10.09
CA SER A 114 -8.79 -19.21 10.30
C SER A 114 -8.68 -19.98 8.97
N PRO A 115 -7.91 -21.09 8.90
CA PRO A 115 -7.66 -21.81 7.65
C PRO A 115 -8.93 -22.20 6.87
N HIS A 116 -10.02 -22.51 7.58
CA HIS A 116 -11.30 -22.89 6.99
C HIS A 116 -11.99 -21.73 6.25
N GLN A 117 -11.80 -20.48 6.68
CA GLN A 117 -12.46 -19.30 6.12
C GLN A 117 -11.58 -18.50 5.15
N ARG A 118 -10.27 -18.79 5.08
CA ARG A 118 -9.31 -18.06 4.22
C ARG A 118 -9.77 -17.92 2.77
N SER A 119 -10.33 -18.99 2.19
CA SER A 119 -10.79 -18.95 0.81
C SER A 119 -11.91 -17.93 0.59
N SER A 120 -12.94 -17.94 1.43
CA SER A 120 -14.06 -17.00 1.36
C SER A 120 -13.62 -15.56 1.65
N ALA A 121 -12.81 -15.35 2.68
CA ALA A 121 -12.30 -14.03 3.04
C ALA A 121 -11.45 -13.43 1.91
N SER A 122 -10.51 -14.21 1.36
CA SER A 122 -9.65 -13.75 0.26
C SER A 122 -10.43 -13.45 -1.00
N MET A 123 -11.44 -14.27 -1.35
CA MET A 123 -12.29 -14.01 -2.50
C MET A 123 -13.15 -12.75 -2.29
N LEU A 124 -13.70 -12.56 -1.10
CA LEU A 124 -14.53 -11.39 -0.79
C LEU A 124 -13.73 -10.09 -0.90
N VAL A 125 -12.54 -10.04 -0.28
CA VAL A 125 -11.62 -8.90 -0.39
C VAL A 125 -11.19 -8.69 -1.85
N ALA A 126 -10.75 -9.76 -2.54
CA ALA A 126 -10.26 -9.67 -3.90
C ALA A 126 -11.34 -9.28 -4.93
N SER A 127 -12.63 -9.48 -4.62
CA SER A 127 -13.77 -9.05 -5.44
C SER A 127 -14.34 -7.68 -5.04
N SER A 128 -13.77 -7.05 -4.00
CA SER A 128 -14.33 -5.81 -3.46
C SER A 128 -13.97 -4.61 -4.33
N TYR A 129 -14.94 -3.70 -4.47
CA TYR A 129 -14.73 -2.42 -5.16
C TYR A 129 -13.58 -1.63 -4.54
N VAL A 130 -13.51 -1.57 -3.22
CA VAL A 130 -12.48 -0.84 -2.47
C VAL A 130 -11.09 -1.32 -2.83
N THR A 131 -10.87 -2.64 -2.91
CA THR A 131 -9.58 -3.21 -3.26
C THR A 131 -9.20 -2.91 -4.72
N TRP A 132 -10.17 -2.86 -5.64
CA TRP A 132 -9.88 -2.55 -7.05
C TRP A 132 -9.60 -1.07 -7.31
N THR A 133 -10.31 -0.16 -6.64
CA THR A 133 -10.31 1.27 -7.00
C THR A 133 -9.66 2.19 -5.98
N LEU A 134 -9.62 1.82 -4.70
CA LEU A 134 -9.00 2.69 -3.68
C LEU A 134 -7.62 2.18 -3.32
N GLN A 135 -7.49 0.88 -3.08
CA GLN A 135 -6.25 0.27 -2.60
C GLN A 135 -5.11 0.20 -3.64
N THR A 136 -5.45 0.36 -4.92
CA THR A 136 -4.51 0.45 -6.04
C THR A 136 -4.07 1.89 -6.36
N HIS A 137 -4.68 2.88 -5.69
CA HIS A 137 -4.38 4.30 -5.83
C HIS A 137 -3.46 4.77 -4.69
N THR A 138 -2.78 5.89 -4.87
CA THR A 138 -1.82 6.48 -3.92
C THR A 138 -2.48 7.31 -2.82
N PHE A 139 -3.56 6.79 -2.24
CA PHE A 139 -4.21 7.41 -1.09
C PHE A 139 -3.49 7.08 0.22
N SER A 140 -3.39 8.05 1.14
CA SER A 140 -2.89 7.79 2.49
C SER A 140 -3.73 6.72 3.20
N ASN A 141 -5.05 6.76 3.02
CA ASN A 141 -5.99 5.79 3.58
C ASN A 141 -5.63 4.34 3.22
N SER A 142 -5.08 4.11 2.02
CA SER A 142 -4.66 2.78 1.59
C SER A 142 -3.44 2.30 2.36
N LEU A 143 -2.46 3.17 2.59
CA LEU A 143 -1.29 2.88 3.42
C LEU A 143 -1.67 2.71 4.89
N GLU A 144 -2.60 3.54 5.40
CA GLU A 144 -3.14 3.42 6.75
C GLU A 144 -3.88 2.10 6.96
N THR A 145 -4.63 1.63 5.96
CA THR A 145 -5.29 0.32 5.98
C THR A 145 -4.26 -0.81 6.09
N LEU A 146 -3.15 -0.73 5.35
CA LEU A 146 -2.06 -1.70 5.47
C LEU A 146 -1.41 -1.66 6.86
N ALA A 147 -1.14 -0.47 7.40
CA ALA A 147 -0.58 -0.33 8.73
C ALA A 147 -1.51 -0.90 9.81
N LEU A 148 -2.81 -0.65 9.69
CA LEU A 148 -3.84 -1.15 10.60
C LEU A 148 -3.93 -2.68 10.55
N ILE A 149 -4.06 -3.27 9.36
CA ILE A 149 -4.25 -4.72 9.24
C ILE A 149 -3.02 -5.48 9.76
N TRP A 150 -1.80 -4.97 9.52
CA TRP A 150 -0.59 -5.57 10.09
C TRP A 150 -0.46 -5.37 11.59
N SER A 151 -0.96 -4.26 12.13
CA SER A 151 -1.07 -4.06 13.58
C SER A 151 -1.98 -5.11 14.22
N LEU A 152 -3.11 -5.44 13.57
CA LEU A 152 -4.00 -6.51 14.01
C LEU A 152 -3.32 -7.89 13.95
N VAL A 153 -2.56 -8.16 12.90
CA VAL A 153 -1.76 -9.40 12.80
C VAL A 153 -0.80 -9.53 13.98
N LEU A 154 -0.05 -8.47 14.29
CA LEU A 154 0.90 -8.47 15.40
C LEU A 154 0.21 -8.69 16.74
N ILE A 155 -0.92 -8.00 16.97
CA ILE A 155 -1.73 -8.18 18.18
C ILE A 155 -2.22 -9.63 18.29
N GLY A 156 -2.74 -10.20 17.20
CA GLY A 156 -3.19 -11.59 17.17
C GLY A 156 -2.11 -12.58 17.59
N ARG A 157 -0.91 -12.46 17.00
CA ARG A 157 0.24 -13.31 17.34
C ARG A 157 0.67 -13.18 18.80
N ILE A 158 0.72 -11.96 19.33
CA ILE A 158 1.06 -11.71 20.74
C ILE A 158 0.05 -12.39 21.69
N LEU A 159 -1.24 -12.41 21.33
CA LEU A 159 -2.27 -13.05 22.13
C LEU A 159 -2.15 -14.59 22.08
N GLU A 160 -1.87 -15.16 20.91
CA GLU A 160 -1.66 -16.62 20.74
C GLU A 160 -0.44 -17.13 21.52
N ASP A 161 0.66 -16.37 21.51
CA ASP A 161 1.88 -16.70 22.27
C ASP A 161 1.62 -16.71 23.79
N LYS A 162 0.82 -15.75 24.29
CA LYS A 162 0.43 -15.71 25.71
C LYS A 162 -0.41 -16.92 26.11
N VAL A 163 -1.37 -17.31 25.27
CA VAL A 163 -2.20 -18.50 25.51
C VAL A 163 -1.34 -19.76 25.53
N SER A 164 -0.44 -19.90 24.55
CA SER A 164 0.46 -21.05 24.44
C SER A 164 1.37 -21.18 25.68
N THR A 165 1.92 -20.05 26.14
CA THR A 165 2.76 -20.00 27.35
C THR A 165 1.96 -20.32 28.62
N SER A 166 0.71 -19.84 28.72
CA SER A 166 -0.17 -20.14 29.86
C SER A 166 -0.59 -21.62 29.92
N CYS A 167 -0.83 -22.25 28.77
CA CYS A 167 -1.18 -23.68 28.70
C CYS A 167 0.00 -24.61 28.98
N LEU A 168 1.25 -24.15 28.77
CA LEU A 168 2.46 -24.91 29.06
C LEU A 168 2.89 -24.85 30.55
N ASN A 169 2.38 -23.91 31.33
CA ASN A 169 2.67 -23.77 32.77
C ASN A 169 1.48 -24.10 33.72
N PRO A 170 0.80 -25.26 33.63
CA PRO A 170 -0.26 -25.60 34.58
C PRO A 170 0.26 -26.14 35.94
N ILE A 171 1.57 -26.30 36.16
CA ILE A 171 2.12 -27.08 37.29
C ILE A 171 2.80 -26.23 38.39
N ALA A 172 2.90 -24.90 38.26
CA ALA A 172 3.67 -24.08 39.22
C ALA A 172 2.90 -23.55 40.45
N HIS A 173 1.69 -24.04 40.71
CA HIS A 173 0.93 -23.68 41.92
C HIS A 173 0.33 -24.93 42.58
N GLY A 174 1.15 -25.59 43.41
CA GLY A 174 0.78 -26.63 44.35
C GLY A 174 1.61 -26.48 45.62
#